data_AF-A0A842M8D2-F1
#
_entry.id   AF-A0A842M8D2-F1
#
_cell.length_a   1.000
_cell.length_b   1.000
_cell.length_c   1.000
_cell.angle_alpha   90.00
_cell.angle_beta   90.00
_cell.angle_gamma   90.00
#
_symmetry.space_group_name_H-M   'P 1'
#
loop_
_entity.id
_entity.type
_entity.pdbx_description
1 polymer ?
#
loop_
_entity_poly.entity_id
_entity_poly.type
_entity_poly.pdbx_seq_one_letter_code
_entity_poly.pdbx_strand_id
1 'polypeptide(L)'
;MNCDECKSVLVPDGNGSLVCVECGLVHAYHDDYAQSVGRKQRLGSLITKGTPFFTDSSEMRLSPEIQAKYARLKRLQESAYNGSCFDLFQFHRDLESIARELSLPGDATDTALRFFDELLSKFRNPYGNYGMLMAVCLASVLREFGDRTPVCLSELVDAFRRRGYRLSVKVVAKNLSFHSSFIPFNKKFRKPEDYVGRVIEKLRASAFIQVRIRLLGFEPEDYFERLLILSKSLLSKLPPPRRSGKNPYLLAASAVFMANATLAESRSAENILTKSQFSKDIGIAEYTLRSHLSTVFTGVMPGSQTVAAEG
;
A
#
# COMPACT_ATOMS: atom_id res chain seq x y z
N MET A 1 19.55 -33.03 -8.61
CA MET A 1 18.15 -33.05 -9.06
C MET A 1 18.09 -32.23 -10.33
N ASN A 2 17.46 -32.74 -11.38
CA ASN A 2 17.52 -32.12 -12.71
C ASN A 2 16.12 -31.70 -13.16
N CYS A 3 16.05 -30.59 -13.89
CA CYS A 3 14.81 -30.07 -14.45
C CYS A 3 14.21 -31.05 -15.46
N ASP A 4 12.91 -31.33 -15.35
CA ASP A 4 12.21 -32.25 -16.26
C ASP A 4 12.17 -31.75 -17.72
N GLU A 5 12.25 -30.43 -17.93
CA GLU A 5 12.16 -29.80 -19.26
C GLU A 5 13.53 -29.64 -19.93
N CYS A 6 14.50 -29.07 -19.22
CA CYS A 6 15.82 -28.74 -19.80
C CYS A 6 16.97 -29.58 -19.24
N LYS A 7 16.70 -30.52 -18.32
CA LYS A 7 17.68 -31.42 -17.67
C LYS A 7 18.80 -30.73 -16.91
N SER A 8 18.75 -29.41 -16.75
CA SER A 8 19.73 -28.62 -16.01
C SER A 8 19.54 -28.72 -14.50
N VAL A 9 20.48 -28.16 -13.74
CA VAL A 9 20.57 -28.30 -12.28
C VAL A 9 19.52 -27.42 -11.58
N LEU A 10 18.83 -28.00 -10.59
CA LEU A 10 17.91 -27.28 -9.72
C LEU A 10 18.64 -26.69 -8.50
N VAL A 11 18.34 -25.44 -8.15
CA VAL A 11 18.94 -24.71 -7.03
C VAL A 11 17.83 -24.18 -6.10
N PRO A 12 18.02 -24.22 -4.77
CA PRO A 12 17.03 -23.70 -3.83
C PRO A 12 16.96 -22.16 -3.83
N ASP A 13 15.74 -21.59 -3.84
CA ASP A 13 15.47 -20.13 -3.87
C ASP A 13 15.35 -19.50 -2.46
N GLY A 14 15.90 -20.15 -1.43
CA GLY A 14 15.83 -19.68 -0.04
C GLY A 14 14.45 -19.79 0.65
N ASN A 15 13.37 -19.91 -0.12
CA ASN A 15 11.99 -20.09 0.36
C ASN A 15 11.53 -21.56 0.44
N GLY A 16 12.48 -22.51 0.45
CA GLY A 16 12.19 -23.95 0.47
C GLY A 16 11.75 -24.55 -0.88
N SER A 17 11.74 -23.76 -1.95
CA SER A 17 11.43 -24.22 -3.31
C SER A 17 12.71 -24.49 -4.12
N LEU A 18 12.66 -25.50 -5.00
CA LEU A 18 13.72 -25.81 -5.96
C LEU A 18 13.39 -25.20 -7.33
N VAL A 19 14.27 -24.34 -7.83
CA VAL A 19 14.10 -23.60 -9.09
C VAL A 19 15.20 -23.99 -10.07
N CYS A 20 14.81 -24.22 -11.32
CA CYS A 20 15.74 -24.45 -12.40
C CYS A 20 16.48 -23.16 -12.78
N VAL A 21 17.82 -23.21 -12.78
CA VAL A 21 18.66 -22.03 -13.07
C VAL A 21 18.50 -21.55 -14.51
N GLU A 22 18.22 -22.47 -15.43
CA GLU A 22 18.27 -22.18 -16.87
C GLU A 22 16.90 -21.83 -17.46
N CYS A 23 15.84 -22.52 -17.04
CA CYS A 23 14.49 -22.27 -17.55
C CYS A 23 13.52 -21.65 -16.51
N GLY A 24 13.96 -21.46 -15.26
CA GLY A 24 13.16 -20.83 -14.21
C GLY A 24 11.97 -21.66 -13.69
N LEU A 25 11.83 -22.92 -14.10
CA LEU A 25 10.75 -23.79 -13.61
C LEU A 25 10.94 -24.13 -12.13
N VAL A 26 9.87 -24.01 -11.35
CA VAL A 26 9.84 -24.40 -9.93
C VAL A 26 9.35 -25.84 -9.82
N HIS A 27 10.21 -26.77 -9.37
CA HIS A 27 9.93 -28.22 -9.38
C HIS A 27 9.42 -28.77 -8.04
N ALA A 28 9.63 -28.08 -6.92
CA ALA A 28 9.14 -28.55 -5.62
C ALA A 28 8.62 -27.38 -4.78
N TYR A 29 7.40 -27.54 -4.27
CA TYR A 29 6.90 -26.86 -3.09
C TYR A 29 7.15 -27.80 -1.91
N HIS A 30 7.91 -27.37 -0.91
CA HIS A 30 7.74 -27.93 0.42
C HIS A 30 6.43 -27.35 0.98
N ASP A 31 5.36 -28.15 0.95
CA ASP A 31 4.17 -27.87 1.73
C ASP A 31 4.49 -28.15 3.21
N ASP A 32 5.18 -27.21 3.86
CA ASP A 32 5.22 -27.16 5.31
C ASP A 32 3.85 -26.66 5.80
N TYR A 33 2.86 -27.55 5.71
CA TYR A 33 1.52 -27.29 6.21
C TYR A 33 1.55 -27.29 7.73
N ALA A 34 1.70 -26.10 8.32
CA ALA A 34 1.46 -25.91 9.74
C ALA A 34 0.00 -26.32 10.06
N GLN A 35 -0.16 -27.22 11.04
CA GLN A 35 -1.46 -27.73 11.47
C GLN A 35 -2.45 -26.58 11.70
N SER A 36 -3.61 -26.67 11.04
CA SER A 36 -4.70 -25.73 11.25
C SER A 36 -5.15 -25.73 12.70
N VAL A 37 -4.99 -24.60 13.39
CA VAL A 37 -5.66 -24.30 14.66
C VAL A 37 -7.14 -24.11 14.35
N GLY A 38 -7.89 -25.20 14.27
CA GLY A 38 -9.31 -25.21 13.93
C GLY A 38 -9.91 -26.58 14.16
N ARG A 39 -10.69 -26.69 15.25
CA ARG A 39 -11.26 -27.92 15.84
C ARG A 39 -12.18 -28.72 14.90
N LYS A 40 -11.60 -29.42 13.93
CA LYS A 40 -12.10 -30.69 13.42
C LYS A 40 -10.88 -31.57 13.20
N GLN A 41 -10.58 -32.46 14.15
CA GLN A 41 -9.69 -33.58 13.87
C GLN A 41 -10.30 -34.35 12.70
N ARG A 42 -9.72 -34.17 11.51
CA ARG A 42 -10.13 -34.89 10.32
C ARG A 42 -9.35 -36.20 10.34
N LEU A 43 -10.05 -37.31 10.54
CA LEU A 43 -9.46 -38.65 10.55
C LEU A 43 -9.00 -38.99 9.13
N GLY A 44 -7.68 -39.04 8.91
CA GLY A 44 -7.08 -39.52 7.66
C GLY A 44 -5.80 -38.78 7.27
N SER A 45 -4.80 -39.52 6.79
CA SER A 45 -3.60 -38.98 6.16
C SER A 45 -3.92 -38.38 4.78
N LEU A 46 -3.26 -37.27 4.42
CA LEU A 46 -3.36 -36.66 3.09
C LEU A 46 -2.63 -37.51 2.05
N ILE A 47 -3.20 -37.63 0.85
CA ILE A 47 -2.49 -38.21 -0.30
C ILE A 47 -1.51 -37.15 -0.82
N THR A 48 -0.27 -37.19 -0.35
CA THR A 48 0.79 -36.29 -0.81
C THR A 48 1.41 -36.82 -2.10
N LYS A 49 1.87 -35.90 -2.95
CA LYS A 49 2.62 -36.23 -4.17
C LYS A 49 3.97 -35.52 -4.09
N GLY A 50 4.91 -36.10 -3.34
CA GLY A 50 6.28 -35.58 -3.23
C GLY A 50 7.16 -35.88 -4.45
N THR A 51 6.73 -36.81 -5.32
CA THR A 51 7.43 -37.25 -6.52
C THR A 51 6.45 -37.38 -7.69
N PRO A 52 6.90 -37.47 -8.96
CA PRO A 52 6.00 -37.56 -10.12
C PRO A 52 5.05 -38.78 -10.09
N PHE A 53 5.33 -39.79 -9.27
CA PHE A 53 4.59 -41.05 -9.14
C PHE A 53 4.19 -41.29 -7.69
N PHE A 54 3.03 -41.91 -7.46
CA PHE A 54 2.66 -42.39 -6.13
C PHE A 54 3.51 -43.61 -5.75
N THR A 55 3.98 -43.65 -4.50
CA THR A 55 4.76 -44.76 -3.97
C THR A 55 4.01 -45.46 -2.84
N ASP A 56 4.34 -46.72 -2.60
CA ASP A 56 3.91 -47.44 -1.40
C ASP A 56 4.75 -47.05 -0.17
N SER A 57 4.49 -47.70 0.96
CA SER A 57 5.25 -47.51 2.21
C SER A 57 6.71 -47.97 2.14
N SER A 58 7.09 -48.67 1.07
CA SER A 58 8.46 -49.13 0.78
C SER A 58 9.12 -48.31 -0.33
N GLU A 59 8.56 -47.14 -0.66
CA GLU A 59 9.00 -46.23 -1.71
C GLU A 59 8.97 -46.81 -3.14
N MET A 60 8.31 -47.95 -3.34
CA MET A 60 8.19 -48.56 -4.66
C MET A 60 7.07 -47.91 -5.46
N ARG A 61 7.30 -47.77 -6.77
CA ARG A 61 6.32 -47.18 -7.69
C ARG A 61 5.10 -48.09 -7.81
N LEU A 62 3.92 -47.52 -7.61
CA LEU A 62 2.66 -48.22 -7.82
C LEU A 62 2.46 -48.54 -9.31
N SER A 63 1.72 -49.61 -9.59
CA SER A 63 1.34 -50.01 -10.95
C SER A 63 0.53 -48.91 -11.65
N PRO A 64 0.56 -48.83 -13.00
CA PRO A 64 -0.09 -47.74 -13.74
C PRO A 64 -1.60 -47.61 -13.48
N GLU A 65 -2.30 -48.73 -13.26
CA GLU A 65 -3.73 -48.72 -12.90
C GLU A 65 -3.98 -48.10 -11.53
N ILE A 66 -3.14 -48.44 -10.55
CA ILE A 66 -3.21 -47.91 -9.19
C ILE A 66 -2.78 -46.44 -9.18
N GLN A 67 -1.78 -46.04 -9.97
CA GLN A 67 -1.38 -44.64 -10.17
C GLN A 67 -2.56 -43.79 -10.65
N ALA A 68 -3.29 -44.25 -11.67
CA ALA A 68 -4.45 -43.55 -12.19
C ALA A 68 -5.56 -43.41 -11.13
N LYS A 69 -5.79 -44.47 -10.33
CA LYS A 69 -6.73 -44.45 -9.21
C LYS A 69 -6.33 -43.42 -8.15
N TYR A 70 -5.07 -43.40 -7.70
CA TYR A 70 -4.60 -42.43 -6.71
C TYR A 70 -4.54 -41.00 -7.28
N ALA A 71 -4.24 -40.82 -8.56
CA ALA A 71 -4.33 -39.52 -9.21
C ALA A 71 -5.76 -38.98 -9.22
N ARG A 72 -6.74 -39.86 -9.51
CA ARG A 72 -8.16 -39.50 -9.46
C ARG A 72 -8.61 -39.20 -8.03
N LEU A 73 -8.21 -40.01 -7.06
CA LEU A 73 -8.52 -39.77 -5.65
C LEU A 73 -7.88 -38.48 -5.13
N LYS A 74 -6.63 -38.20 -5.50
CA LYS A 74 -5.95 -36.94 -5.19
C LYS A 74 -6.69 -35.76 -5.80
N ARG A 75 -7.10 -35.82 -7.08
CA ARG A 75 -7.90 -34.77 -7.71
C ARG A 75 -9.26 -34.58 -7.04
N LEU A 76 -9.93 -35.64 -6.62
CA LEU A 76 -11.21 -35.56 -5.89
C LEU A 76 -11.01 -34.98 -4.49
N GLN A 77 -9.94 -35.39 -3.81
CA GLN A 77 -9.54 -34.89 -2.52
C GLN A 77 -9.18 -33.39 -2.61
N GLU A 78 -8.32 -33.01 -3.57
CA GLU A 78 -8.01 -31.63 -3.92
C GLU A 78 -9.26 -30.87 -4.35
N SER A 79 -10.17 -31.42 -5.15
CA SER A 79 -11.42 -30.74 -5.53
C SER A 79 -12.35 -30.53 -4.34
N ALA A 80 -12.40 -31.48 -3.39
CA ALA A 80 -13.15 -31.36 -2.15
C ALA A 80 -12.51 -30.32 -1.21
N TYR A 81 -11.18 -30.17 -1.26
CA TYR A 81 -10.47 -29.10 -0.57
C TYR A 81 -10.61 -27.74 -1.28
N ASN A 82 -10.52 -27.67 -2.61
CA ASN A 82 -10.52 -26.47 -3.47
C ASN A 82 -11.88 -25.77 -3.51
N GLY A 83 -12.97 -26.47 -3.19
CA GLY A 83 -14.31 -25.87 -3.16
C GLY A 83 -14.53 -24.86 -2.02
N SER A 84 -13.66 -24.81 -1.01
CA SER A 84 -13.83 -23.91 0.15
C SER A 84 -12.60 -23.83 1.07
N CYS A 85 -11.37 -24.04 0.58
CA CYS A 85 -10.21 -23.90 1.47
C CYS A 85 -9.92 -22.42 1.68
N PHE A 86 -10.36 -21.92 2.83
CA PHE A 86 -9.74 -20.79 3.48
C PHE A 86 -8.26 -21.13 3.71
N ASP A 87 -7.41 -20.68 2.79
CA ASP A 87 -5.96 -20.86 2.88
C ASP A 87 -5.35 -19.64 3.57
N LEU A 88 -5.28 -19.72 4.89
CA LEU A 88 -4.71 -18.67 5.73
C LEU A 88 -3.27 -18.34 5.33
N PHE A 89 -2.49 -19.35 4.94
CA PHE A 89 -1.09 -19.19 4.57
C PHE A 89 -0.96 -18.42 3.27
N GLN A 90 -1.78 -18.73 2.26
CA GLN A 90 -1.83 -17.95 1.02
C GLN A 90 -2.22 -16.49 1.29
N PHE A 91 -3.21 -16.24 2.15
CA PHE A 91 -3.60 -14.86 2.51
C PHE A 91 -2.48 -14.12 3.25
N HIS A 92 -1.75 -14.78 4.17
CA HIS A 92 -0.61 -14.18 4.84
C HIS A 92 0.49 -13.82 3.84
N ARG A 93 0.87 -14.74 2.95
CA ARG A 93 1.85 -14.49 1.89
C ARG A 93 1.43 -13.34 0.98
N ASP A 94 0.16 -13.29 0.59
CA ASP A 94 -0.37 -12.22 -0.25
C ASP A 94 -0.32 -10.87 0.49
N LEU A 95 -0.66 -10.84 1.78
CA LEU A 95 -0.62 -9.62 2.60
C LEU A 95 0.82 -9.11 2.77
N GLU A 96 1.76 -10.00 3.11
CA GLU A 96 3.19 -9.66 3.21
C GLU A 96 3.76 -9.17 1.89
N SER A 97 3.35 -9.78 0.79
CA SER A 97 3.89 -9.44 -0.52
C SER A 97 3.33 -8.11 -1.03
N ILE A 98 2.06 -7.81 -0.74
CA ILE A 98 1.47 -6.49 -0.97
C ILE A 98 2.13 -5.44 -0.07
N ALA A 99 2.40 -5.77 1.20
CA ALA A 99 3.07 -4.87 2.12
C ALA A 99 4.51 -4.54 1.66
N ARG A 100 5.24 -5.54 1.16
CA ARG A 100 6.56 -5.35 0.53
C ARG A 100 6.49 -4.47 -0.71
N GLU A 101 5.51 -4.70 -1.58
CA GLU A 101 5.29 -3.87 -2.77
C GLU A 101 5.00 -2.40 -2.42
N LEU A 102 4.27 -2.17 -1.34
CA LEU A 102 3.99 -0.84 -0.80
C LEU A 102 5.12 -0.27 0.07
N SER A 103 6.24 -0.99 0.19
CA SER A 103 7.41 -0.63 1.02
C SER A 103 7.04 -0.30 2.47
N LEU A 104 6.15 -1.10 3.06
CA LEU A 104 5.71 -0.92 4.44
C LEU A 104 6.76 -1.46 5.43
N PRO A 105 6.91 -0.83 6.61
CA PRO A 105 7.76 -1.36 7.67
C PRO A 105 7.23 -2.71 8.17
N GLY A 106 8.14 -3.58 8.63
CA GLY A 106 7.79 -4.90 9.20
C GLY A 106 6.72 -4.80 10.28
N ASP A 107 6.87 -3.85 11.21
CA ASP A 107 5.91 -3.60 12.29
C ASP A 107 4.47 -3.37 11.80
N ALA A 108 4.30 -2.66 10.68
CA ALA A 108 2.97 -2.41 10.10
C ALA A 108 2.40 -3.68 9.44
N THR A 109 3.27 -4.49 8.83
CA THR A 109 2.89 -5.76 8.22
C THR A 109 2.46 -6.77 9.29
N ASP A 110 3.26 -6.93 10.35
CA ASP A 110 2.97 -7.83 11.47
C ASP A 110 1.69 -7.40 12.21
N THR A 111 1.49 -6.09 12.37
CA THR A 111 0.26 -5.56 12.96
C THR A 111 -0.94 -5.87 12.06
N ALA A 112 -0.81 -5.75 10.73
CA ALA A 112 -1.88 -6.07 9.81
C ALA A 112 -2.22 -7.58 9.78
N LEU A 113 -1.21 -8.46 9.87
CA LEU A 113 -1.38 -9.92 9.95
C LEU A 113 -2.08 -10.33 11.25
N ARG A 114 -1.57 -9.91 12.40
CA ARG A 114 -2.22 -10.17 13.70
C ARG A 114 -3.66 -9.70 13.70
N PHE A 115 -3.91 -8.53 13.11
CA PHE A 115 -5.22 -7.95 13.05
C PHE A 115 -6.19 -8.73 12.13
N PHE A 116 -5.68 -9.25 11.01
CA PHE A 116 -6.40 -10.16 10.14
C PHE A 116 -6.80 -11.44 10.86
N ASP A 117 -5.87 -12.06 11.59
CA ASP A 117 -6.11 -13.28 12.38
C ASP A 117 -7.13 -13.05 13.50
N GLU A 118 -7.01 -11.93 14.21
CA GLU A 118 -7.94 -11.54 15.26
C GLU A 118 -9.36 -11.40 14.72
N LEU A 119 -9.54 -10.75 13.56
CA LEU A 119 -10.84 -10.61 12.93
C LEU A 119 -11.45 -11.94 12.49
N LEU A 120 -10.63 -12.84 11.95
CA LEU A 120 -11.07 -14.17 11.53
C LEU A 120 -11.45 -15.05 12.73
N SER A 121 -10.78 -14.87 13.87
CA SER A 121 -11.10 -15.58 15.11
C SER A 121 -12.42 -15.12 15.75
N LYS A 122 -12.75 -13.82 15.63
CA LYS A 122 -13.92 -13.19 16.27
C LYS A 122 -15.16 -13.16 15.39
N PHE A 123 -15.00 -13.07 14.07
CA PHE A 123 -16.12 -12.88 13.14
C PHE A 123 -16.03 -13.82 11.94
N ARG A 124 -17.17 -14.40 11.56
CA ARG A 124 -17.30 -15.03 10.24
C ARG A 124 -17.22 -13.92 9.19
N ASN A 125 -16.32 -14.07 8.20
CA ASN A 125 -15.95 -13.02 7.24
C ASN A 125 -17.16 -12.13 6.83
N PRO A 126 -17.23 -10.88 7.32
CA PRO A 126 -18.41 -10.02 7.17
C PRO A 126 -18.64 -9.55 5.73
N TYR A 127 -17.64 -9.72 4.86
CA TYR A 127 -17.69 -9.28 3.47
C TYR A 127 -17.92 -10.40 2.46
N GLY A 128 -17.85 -11.66 2.89
CA GLY A 128 -17.84 -12.83 2.00
C GLY A 128 -16.62 -12.93 1.07
N ASN A 129 -15.72 -11.95 1.08
CA ASN A 129 -14.50 -11.90 0.28
C ASN A 129 -13.28 -11.62 1.18
N TYR A 130 -12.35 -12.57 1.27
CA TYR A 130 -11.16 -12.46 2.11
C TYR A 130 -10.18 -11.39 1.63
N GLY A 131 -10.10 -11.13 0.32
CA GLY A 131 -9.30 -10.02 -0.21
C GLY A 131 -9.82 -8.65 0.22
N MET A 132 -11.15 -8.49 0.40
CA MET A 132 -11.72 -7.27 0.96
C MET A 132 -11.35 -7.10 2.43
N LEU A 133 -11.40 -8.20 3.20
CA LEU A 133 -10.99 -8.21 4.61
C LEU A 133 -9.53 -7.80 4.76
N MET A 134 -8.62 -8.41 3.99
CA MET A 134 -7.20 -8.08 3.96
C MET A 134 -6.97 -6.60 3.63
N ALA A 135 -7.64 -6.08 2.60
CA ALA A 135 -7.52 -4.69 2.20
C ALA A 135 -7.99 -3.72 3.29
N VAL A 136 -9.06 -4.05 4.02
CA VAL A 136 -9.55 -3.22 5.13
C VAL A 136 -8.62 -3.28 6.33
N CYS A 137 -8.08 -4.46 6.66
CA CYS A 137 -7.06 -4.61 7.71
C CYS A 137 -5.84 -3.74 7.42
N LEU A 138 -5.26 -3.89 6.22
CA LEU A 138 -4.07 -3.16 5.82
C LEU A 138 -4.35 -1.65 5.74
N ALA A 139 -5.48 -1.23 5.16
CA ALA A 139 -5.87 0.17 5.11
C ALA A 139 -6.05 0.81 6.50
N SER A 140 -6.46 0.02 7.48
CA SER A 140 -6.65 0.50 8.86
C SER A 140 -5.31 0.74 9.54
N VAL A 141 -4.37 -0.21 9.41
CA VAL A 141 -3.01 -0.06 9.94
C VAL A 141 -2.29 1.12 9.28
N LEU A 142 -2.43 1.30 7.96
CA LEU A 142 -1.88 2.45 7.24
C LEU A 142 -2.43 3.81 7.71
N ARG A 143 -3.63 3.84 8.31
CA ARG A 143 -4.18 5.06 8.92
C ARG A 143 -3.60 5.30 10.30
N GLU A 144 -3.34 4.25 11.06
CA GLU A 144 -2.78 4.34 12.40
C GLU A 144 -1.31 4.79 12.39
N PHE A 145 -0.51 4.28 11.44
CA PHE A 145 0.91 4.61 11.32
C PHE A 145 1.18 6.02 10.72
N GLY A 146 0.16 6.70 10.18
CA GLY A 146 0.22 8.11 9.77
C GLY A 146 1.39 8.43 8.84
N ASP A 147 2.25 9.37 9.26
CA ASP A 147 3.43 9.87 8.54
C ASP A 147 4.44 8.79 8.18
N ARG A 148 4.53 7.69 8.95
CA ARG A 148 5.48 6.61 8.69
C ARG A 148 5.12 5.79 7.44
N THR A 149 3.87 5.86 6.99
CA THR A 149 3.38 5.11 5.83
C THR A 149 2.39 5.97 5.03
N PRO A 150 2.87 6.93 4.21
CA PRO A 150 2.01 7.84 3.46
C PRO A 150 1.39 7.16 2.23
N VAL A 151 0.96 5.90 2.33
CA VAL A 151 0.29 5.15 1.26
C VAL A 151 -1.16 5.63 1.13
N CYS A 152 -1.60 5.85 -0.10
CA CYS A 152 -2.97 6.23 -0.44
C CYS A 152 -3.85 4.99 -0.64
N LEU A 153 -5.17 5.16 -0.43
CA LEU A 153 -6.12 4.08 -0.66
C LEU A 153 -6.14 3.60 -2.13
N SER A 154 -5.86 4.50 -3.07
CA SER A 154 -5.70 4.16 -4.49
C SER A 154 -4.52 3.21 -4.72
N GLU A 155 -3.36 3.53 -4.15
CA GLU A 155 -2.14 2.73 -4.28
C GLU A 155 -2.33 1.33 -3.68
N LEU A 156 -2.99 1.27 -2.51
CA LEU A 156 -3.37 0.00 -1.89
C LEU A 156 -4.23 -0.83 -2.84
N VAL A 157 -5.32 -0.26 -3.36
CA VAL A 157 -6.23 -0.98 -4.26
C VAL A 157 -5.53 -1.42 -5.54
N ASP A 158 -4.61 -0.62 -6.06
CA ASP A 158 -3.85 -0.99 -7.26
C ASP A 158 -2.86 -2.12 -6.98
N ALA A 159 -2.20 -2.16 -5.82
CA ALA A 159 -1.37 -3.29 -5.40
C ALA A 159 -2.19 -4.59 -5.29
N PHE A 160 -3.38 -4.52 -4.69
CA PHE A 160 -4.30 -5.67 -4.65
C PHE A 160 -4.75 -6.11 -6.05
N ARG A 161 -5.02 -5.18 -6.98
CA ARG A 161 -5.41 -5.50 -8.36
C ARG A 161 -4.32 -6.24 -9.12
N ARG A 162 -3.05 -5.86 -8.94
CA ARG A 162 -1.90 -6.55 -9.57
C ARG A 162 -1.78 -8.01 -9.13
N ARG A 163 -2.28 -8.34 -7.94
CA ARG A 163 -2.37 -9.72 -7.41
C ARG A 163 -3.62 -10.49 -7.86
N GLY A 164 -4.45 -9.90 -8.70
CA GLY A 164 -5.68 -10.53 -9.21
C GLY A 164 -6.93 -10.26 -8.37
N TYR A 165 -6.85 -9.47 -7.30
CA TYR A 165 -8.04 -9.11 -6.53
C TYR A 165 -8.87 -8.03 -7.24
N ARG A 166 -10.18 -8.26 -7.34
CA ARG A 166 -11.13 -7.31 -7.95
C ARG A 166 -11.64 -6.33 -6.91
N LEU A 167 -10.83 -5.33 -6.57
CA LEU A 167 -11.17 -4.28 -5.61
C LEU A 167 -11.43 -2.93 -6.28
N SER A 168 -12.26 -2.11 -5.63
CA SER A 168 -12.54 -0.72 -6.03
C SER A 168 -12.35 0.21 -4.85
N VAL A 169 -11.69 1.35 -5.07
CA VAL A 169 -11.40 2.36 -4.04
C VAL A 169 -12.66 2.79 -3.30
N LYS A 170 -13.78 2.98 -4.02
CA LYS A 170 -15.07 3.35 -3.42
C LYS A 170 -15.60 2.28 -2.48
N VAL A 171 -15.47 1.01 -2.84
CA VAL A 171 -15.96 -0.13 -2.05
C VAL A 171 -15.11 -0.32 -0.80
N VAL A 172 -13.78 -0.27 -0.95
CA VAL A 172 -12.86 -0.35 0.20
C VAL A 172 -13.09 0.82 1.15
N ALA A 173 -13.25 2.05 0.65
CA ALA A 173 -13.54 3.22 1.48
C ALA A 173 -14.85 3.09 2.26
N LYS A 174 -15.92 2.60 1.60
CA LYS A 174 -17.22 2.37 2.24
C LYS A 174 -17.11 1.33 3.36
N ASN A 175 -16.45 0.21 3.08
CA ASN A 175 -16.25 -0.87 4.06
C ASN A 175 -15.37 -0.41 5.22
N LEU A 176 -14.32 0.34 4.96
CA LEU A 176 -13.45 0.90 5.99
C LEU A 176 -14.21 1.85 6.94
N SER A 177 -15.18 2.61 6.43
CA SER A 177 -16.08 3.43 7.25
C SER A 177 -17.07 2.58 8.07
N PHE A 178 -17.64 1.53 7.47
CA PHE A 178 -18.57 0.61 8.15
C PHE A 178 -17.88 -0.17 9.28
N HIS A 179 -16.64 -0.61 9.07
CA HIS A 179 -15.90 -1.44 10.03
C HIS A 179 -15.34 -0.71 11.23
N SER A 180 -15.39 0.62 11.18
CA SER A 180 -14.95 1.48 12.25
C SER A 180 -15.83 1.44 13.51
N SER A 181 -16.89 0.62 13.52
CA SER A 181 -17.75 0.30 14.68
C SER A 181 -17.36 -0.99 15.41
N PHE A 182 -16.82 -1.98 14.70
CA PHE A 182 -16.45 -3.29 15.27
C PHE A 182 -14.95 -3.41 15.57
N ILE A 183 -14.16 -2.53 14.95
CA ILE A 183 -12.72 -2.53 15.07
C ILE A 183 -12.29 -1.27 15.83
N PRO A 184 -11.67 -1.40 17.01
CA PRO A 184 -11.21 -0.26 17.80
C PRO A 184 -9.89 0.29 17.26
N PHE A 185 -9.87 0.72 16.00
CA PHE A 185 -8.79 1.59 15.55
C PHE A 185 -9.08 3.02 15.96
N ASN A 186 -8.07 3.68 16.50
CA ASN A 186 -8.12 5.13 16.69
C ASN A 186 -8.27 5.76 15.31
N LYS A 187 -9.48 6.26 14.99
CA LYS A 187 -9.76 7.00 13.75
C LYS A 187 -9.01 8.34 13.79
N LYS A 188 -7.69 8.31 13.65
CA LYS A 188 -6.90 9.50 13.35
C LYS A 188 -7.19 9.84 11.90
N PHE A 189 -8.08 10.79 11.68
CA PHE A 189 -8.19 11.43 10.37
C PHE A 189 -6.83 12.02 10.05
N ARG A 190 -6.27 11.65 8.89
CA ARG A 190 -5.00 12.20 8.44
C ARG A 190 -5.11 13.72 8.40
N LYS A 191 -4.19 14.37 9.09
CA LYS A 191 -4.13 15.82 9.11
C LYS A 191 -3.54 16.30 7.79
N PRO A 192 -3.89 17.51 7.30
CA PRO A 192 -3.23 18.10 6.14
C PRO A 192 -1.70 18.13 6.27
N GLU A 193 -1.19 18.35 7.49
CA GLU A 193 0.23 18.40 7.82
C GLU A 193 0.98 17.10 7.47
N ASP A 194 0.31 15.95 7.57
CA ASP A 194 0.85 14.62 7.29
C ASP A 194 1.21 14.46 5.80
N TYR A 195 0.52 15.19 4.92
CA TYR A 195 0.72 15.10 3.46
C TYR A 195 1.84 16.01 2.95
N VAL A 196 2.33 16.95 3.75
CA VAL A 196 3.33 17.95 3.31
C VAL A 196 4.62 17.27 2.85
N GLY A 197 5.14 16.30 3.63
CA GLY A 197 6.36 15.58 3.27
C GLY A 197 6.24 14.90 1.91
N ARG A 198 5.10 14.24 1.66
CA ARG A 198 4.84 13.58 0.38
C ARG A 198 4.77 14.55 -0.80
N VAL A 199 4.21 15.75 -0.62
CA VAL A 199 4.20 16.79 -1.66
C VAL A 199 5.64 17.23 -1.94
N ILE A 200 6.46 17.42 -0.92
CA ILE A 200 7.86 17.83 -1.07
C ILE A 200 8.69 16.75 -1.78
N GLU A 201 8.53 15.48 -1.44
CA GLU A 201 9.24 14.39 -2.15
C GLU A 201 8.92 14.37 -3.64
N LYS A 202 7.65 14.64 -4.01
CA LYS A 202 7.29 14.79 -5.44
C LYS A 202 8.00 15.95 -6.11
N LEU A 203 8.14 17.08 -5.42
CA LEU A 203 8.89 18.23 -5.95
C LEU A 203 10.40 17.93 -6.03
N ARG A 204 10.95 17.23 -5.04
CA ARG A 204 12.37 16.81 -5.01
C ARG A 204 12.71 15.90 -6.19
N ALA A 205 11.77 15.05 -6.61
CA ALA A 205 11.91 14.18 -7.78
C ALA A 205 11.87 14.94 -9.13
N SER A 206 11.40 16.19 -9.16
CA SER A 206 11.34 16.99 -10.38
C SER A 206 12.70 17.62 -10.70
N ALA A 207 13.36 17.10 -11.74
CA ALA A 207 14.66 17.62 -12.20
C ALA A 207 14.59 19.11 -12.57
N PHE A 208 13.46 19.58 -13.09
CA PHE A 208 13.25 20.98 -13.43
C PHE A 208 13.32 21.89 -12.20
N ILE A 209 12.68 21.48 -11.10
CA ILE A 209 12.67 22.23 -9.84
C ILE A 209 14.08 22.27 -9.24
N GLN A 210 14.78 21.13 -9.24
CA GLN A 210 16.16 21.02 -8.74
C GLN A 210 17.11 22.01 -9.43
N VAL A 211 17.04 22.12 -10.76
CA VAL A 211 17.86 23.07 -11.53
C VAL A 211 17.52 24.52 -11.14
N ARG A 212 16.24 24.85 -11.04
CA ARG A 212 15.79 26.21 -10.76
C ARG A 212 16.15 26.69 -9.35
N ILE A 213 16.10 25.79 -8.37
CA ILE A 213 16.58 26.04 -7.00
C ILE A 213 18.07 26.44 -7.02
N ARG A 214 18.91 25.66 -7.72
CA ARG A 214 20.35 25.93 -7.81
C ARG A 214 20.67 27.21 -8.57
N LEU A 215 19.95 27.52 -9.65
CA LEU A 215 20.12 28.77 -10.40
C LEU A 215 19.83 30.02 -9.55
N LEU A 216 18.93 29.90 -8.58
CA LEU A 216 18.61 30.97 -7.63
C LEU A 216 19.53 30.97 -6.40
N GLY A 217 20.60 30.16 -6.40
CA GLY A 217 21.60 30.12 -5.35
C GLY A 217 21.16 29.40 -4.07
N PHE A 218 20.11 28.57 -4.14
CA PHE A 218 19.71 27.73 -3.02
C PHE A 218 20.42 26.38 -3.07
N GLU A 219 20.81 25.89 -1.89
CA GLU A 219 21.12 24.48 -1.69
C GLU A 219 19.78 23.71 -1.63
N PRO A 220 19.61 22.62 -2.41
CA PRO A 220 18.32 21.93 -2.50
C PRO A 220 17.75 21.42 -1.18
N GLU A 221 18.58 20.86 -0.30
CA GLU A 221 18.11 20.31 0.97
C GLU A 221 17.65 21.41 1.93
N ASP A 222 18.40 22.50 2.08
CA ASP A 222 18.00 23.66 2.89
C ASP A 222 16.70 24.29 2.35
N TYR A 223 16.53 24.35 1.03
CA TYR A 223 15.28 24.83 0.44
C TYR A 223 14.08 23.95 0.81
N PHE A 224 14.19 22.63 0.64
CA PHE A 224 13.08 21.72 0.94
C PHE A 224 12.79 21.60 2.43
N GLU A 225 13.81 21.68 3.30
CA GLU A 225 13.64 21.72 4.74
C GLU A 225 12.88 22.98 5.19
N ARG A 226 13.28 24.16 4.70
CA ARG A 226 12.56 25.41 4.96
C ARG A 226 11.13 25.35 4.44
N LEU A 227 10.93 24.79 3.25
CA LEU A 227 9.62 24.63 2.64
C LEU A 227 8.72 23.74 3.51
N LEU A 228 9.25 22.63 4.06
CA LEU A 228 8.54 21.73 4.97
C LEU A 228 8.10 22.45 6.25
N ILE A 229 9.02 23.15 6.91
CA ILE A 229 8.77 23.86 8.17
C ILE A 229 7.71 24.96 7.96
N LEU A 230 7.88 25.79 6.93
CA LEU A 230 6.95 26.88 6.63
C LEU A 230 5.56 26.36 6.23
N SER A 231 5.49 25.29 5.44
CA SER A 231 4.21 24.68 5.04
C SER A 231 3.44 24.16 6.24
N LYS A 232 4.10 23.44 7.15
CA LYS A 232 3.50 22.97 8.41
C LYS A 232 3.08 24.13 9.29
N SER A 233 3.88 25.20 9.36
CA SER A 233 3.53 26.41 10.11
C SER A 233 2.28 27.10 9.55
N LEU A 234 2.22 27.33 8.23
CA LEU A 234 1.07 27.91 7.55
C LEU A 234 -0.20 27.09 7.79
N LEU A 235 -0.10 25.76 7.66
CA LEU A 235 -1.20 24.87 7.96
C LEU A 235 -1.63 25.04 9.41
N SER A 236 -0.71 24.95 10.38
CA SER A 236 -1.03 25.06 11.82
C SER A 236 -1.70 26.37 12.22
N LYS A 237 -1.46 27.46 11.49
CA LYS A 237 -2.07 28.79 11.73
C LYS A 237 -3.45 28.97 11.09
N LEU A 238 -3.86 28.10 10.15
CA LEU A 238 -5.18 28.22 9.51
C LEU A 238 -6.31 27.94 10.52
N PRO A 239 -7.37 28.77 10.56
CA PRO A 239 -8.48 28.56 11.47
C PRO A 239 -9.37 27.37 11.02
N PRO A 240 -10.04 26.66 11.94
CA PRO A 240 -10.86 25.48 11.63
C PRO A 240 -11.88 25.64 10.49
N PRO A 241 -12.60 26.77 10.35
CA PRO A 241 -13.58 26.96 9.26
C PRO A 241 -12.95 26.90 7.87
N ARG A 242 -11.67 27.29 7.73
CA ARG A 242 -10.94 27.26 6.46
C ARG A 242 -10.35 25.89 6.14
N ARG A 243 -10.22 25.02 7.15
CA ARG A 243 -9.71 23.66 7.01
C ARG A 243 -10.81 22.61 6.81
N SER A 244 -11.94 22.78 7.50
CA SER A 244 -13.00 21.77 7.57
C SER A 244 -13.66 21.54 6.20
N GLY A 245 -13.97 20.28 5.89
CA GLY A 245 -14.66 19.87 4.65
C GLY A 245 -13.82 19.91 3.37
N LYS A 246 -12.54 20.31 3.44
CA LYS A 246 -11.64 20.37 2.28
C LYS A 246 -10.78 19.11 2.18
N ASN A 247 -10.34 18.79 0.97
CA ASN A 247 -9.43 17.66 0.75
C ASN A 247 -8.07 17.95 1.43
N PRO A 248 -7.61 17.11 2.38
CA PRO A 248 -6.41 17.36 3.16
C PRO A 248 -5.14 17.38 2.30
N TYR A 249 -5.06 16.57 1.25
CA TYR A 249 -3.93 16.56 0.32
C TYR A 249 -3.86 17.87 -0.48
N LEU A 250 -5.01 18.37 -0.95
CA LEU A 250 -5.08 19.64 -1.67
C LEU A 250 -4.73 20.82 -0.76
N LEU A 251 -5.14 20.78 0.50
CA LEU A 251 -4.78 21.79 1.50
C LEU A 251 -3.27 21.81 1.74
N ALA A 252 -2.65 20.64 1.87
CA ALA A 252 -1.19 20.49 2.01
C ALA A 252 -0.43 21.02 0.78
N ALA A 253 -0.84 20.61 -0.42
CA ALA A 253 -0.23 21.09 -1.66
C ALA A 253 -0.36 22.61 -1.83
N SER A 254 -1.52 23.17 -1.48
CA SER A 254 -1.74 24.63 -1.51
C SER A 254 -0.84 25.35 -0.49
N ALA A 255 -0.66 24.78 0.70
CA ALA A 255 0.23 25.33 1.71
C ALA A 255 1.70 25.31 1.28
N VAL A 256 2.15 24.25 0.61
CA VAL A 256 3.50 24.16 0.03
C VAL A 256 3.72 25.22 -1.05
N PHE A 257 2.75 25.41 -1.93
CA PHE A 257 2.81 26.47 -2.94
C PHE A 257 2.90 27.86 -2.30
N MET A 258 2.11 28.11 -1.25
CA MET A 258 2.15 29.36 -0.49
C MET A 258 3.49 29.57 0.23
N ALA A 259 4.02 28.52 0.86
CA ALA A 259 5.32 28.59 1.54
C ALA A 259 6.44 28.97 0.56
N ASN A 260 6.40 28.46 -0.68
CA ASN A 260 7.33 28.86 -1.72
C ASN A 260 7.21 30.37 -2.05
N ALA A 261 5.98 30.89 -2.16
CA ALA A 261 5.77 32.32 -2.41
C ALA A 261 6.32 33.20 -1.28
N THR A 262 6.08 32.80 -0.02
CA THR A 262 6.63 33.48 1.15
C THR A 262 8.17 33.43 1.20
N LEU A 263 8.78 32.30 0.79
CA LEU A 263 10.23 32.18 0.70
C LEU A 263 10.82 33.12 -0.37
N ALA A 264 10.18 33.19 -1.54
CA ALA A 264 10.62 34.05 -2.63
C ALA A 264 10.64 35.53 -2.21
N GLU A 265 9.57 36.00 -1.55
CA GLU A 265 9.48 37.38 -1.08
C GLU A 265 10.50 37.73 0.01
N SER A 266 10.76 36.81 0.95
CA SER A 266 11.72 37.04 2.03
C SER A 266 13.15 37.34 1.53
N ARG A 267 13.45 36.99 0.27
CA ARG A 267 14.73 37.25 -0.38
C ARG A 267 14.64 38.16 -1.60
N SER A 268 13.49 38.79 -1.84
CA SER A 268 13.23 39.58 -3.06
C SER A 268 13.57 38.83 -4.35
N ALA A 269 13.38 37.51 -4.34
CA ALA A 269 13.72 36.62 -5.45
C ALA A 269 12.46 36.25 -6.26
N GLU A 270 12.66 35.79 -7.49
CA GLU A 270 11.57 35.24 -8.29
C GLU A 270 11.03 33.94 -7.70
N ASN A 271 9.74 33.68 -7.94
CA ASN A 271 9.12 32.43 -7.56
C ASN A 271 9.76 31.24 -8.29
N ILE A 272 10.26 30.28 -7.50
CA ILE A 272 10.83 29.03 -8.01
C ILE A 272 9.73 28.18 -8.66
N LEU A 273 8.55 28.12 -8.03
CA LEU A 273 7.43 27.29 -8.46
C LEU A 273 6.37 28.13 -9.16
N THR A 274 6.15 27.87 -10.46
CA THR A 274 4.99 28.41 -11.18
C THR A 274 3.76 27.53 -10.92
N LYS A 275 2.55 28.11 -10.98
CA LYS A 275 1.29 27.37 -10.75
C LYS A 275 1.14 26.19 -11.71
N SER A 276 1.49 26.39 -12.98
CA SER A 276 1.39 25.37 -14.02
C SER A 276 2.35 24.19 -13.76
N GLN A 277 3.62 24.48 -13.49
CA GLN A 277 4.62 23.44 -13.21
C GLN A 277 4.30 22.68 -11.93
N PHE A 278 3.96 23.39 -10.86
CA PHE A 278 3.57 22.77 -9.59
C PHE A 278 2.37 21.84 -9.73
N SER A 279 1.34 22.29 -10.47
CA SER A 279 0.13 21.50 -10.74
C SER A 279 0.46 20.20 -11.48
N LYS A 280 1.36 20.28 -12.45
CA LYS A 280 1.83 19.12 -13.23
C LYS A 280 2.61 18.12 -12.36
N ASP A 281 3.59 18.60 -11.59
CA ASP A 281 4.47 17.74 -10.79
C ASP A 281 3.73 17.06 -9.62
N ILE A 282 2.75 17.75 -9.02
CA ILE A 282 1.97 17.19 -7.91
C ILE A 282 0.79 16.33 -8.38
N GLY A 283 0.30 16.57 -9.61
CA GLY A 283 -0.86 15.89 -10.19
C GLY A 283 -2.20 16.47 -9.70
N ILE A 284 -2.29 17.80 -9.58
CA ILE A 284 -3.52 18.52 -9.22
C ILE A 284 -3.89 19.44 -10.37
N ALA A 285 -5.18 19.57 -10.69
CA ALA A 285 -5.60 20.50 -11.74
C ALA A 285 -5.33 21.95 -11.34
N GLU A 286 -4.75 22.74 -12.24
CA GLU A 286 -4.33 24.11 -11.93
C GLU A 286 -5.48 25.01 -11.48
N TYR A 287 -6.67 24.85 -12.09
CA TYR A 287 -7.87 25.59 -11.67
C TYR A 287 -8.25 25.28 -10.21
N THR A 288 -8.07 24.03 -9.78
CA THR A 288 -8.37 23.58 -8.41
C THR A 288 -7.40 24.22 -7.44
N LEU A 289 -6.11 24.25 -7.78
CA LEU A 289 -5.09 24.94 -6.97
C LEU A 289 -5.41 26.43 -6.83
N ARG A 290 -5.69 27.13 -7.93
CA ARG A 290 -6.02 28.57 -7.92
C ARG A 290 -7.23 28.88 -7.02
N SER A 291 -8.31 28.11 -7.18
CA SER A 291 -9.53 28.27 -6.38
C SER A 291 -9.26 28.03 -4.89
N HIS A 292 -8.44 27.04 -4.56
CA HIS A 292 -8.10 26.72 -3.17
C HIS A 292 -7.23 27.82 -2.53
N LEU A 293 -6.26 28.36 -3.27
CA LEU A 293 -5.43 29.47 -2.81
C LEU A 293 -6.29 30.71 -2.50
N SER A 294 -7.22 31.07 -3.39
CA SER A 294 -8.09 32.24 -3.20
C SER A 294 -9.12 32.05 -2.08
N THR A 295 -9.56 30.82 -1.77
CA THR A 295 -10.55 30.60 -0.68
C THR A 295 -9.93 30.27 0.67
N VAL A 296 -8.77 29.63 0.73
CA VAL A 296 -8.13 29.21 2.00
C VAL A 296 -7.16 30.26 2.51
N PHE A 297 -6.36 30.84 1.61
CA PHE A 297 -5.23 31.69 1.98
C PHE A 297 -5.48 33.18 1.72
N THR A 298 -6.72 33.58 1.42
CA THR A 298 -7.11 34.99 1.33
C THR A 298 -6.87 35.72 2.66
N GLY A 299 -6.04 36.77 2.64
CA GLY A 299 -5.58 37.50 3.83
C GLY A 299 -4.28 36.97 4.47
N VAL A 300 -3.76 35.82 4.01
CA VAL A 300 -2.40 35.33 4.33
C VAL A 300 -1.45 35.57 3.15
N MET A 301 -1.98 36.04 2.02
CA MET A 301 -1.18 36.49 0.89
C MET A 301 -0.38 37.73 1.32
N PRO A 302 0.95 37.64 1.36
CA PRO A 302 1.73 38.86 1.34
C PRO A 302 1.51 39.55 -0.03
N GLY A 303 1.24 40.86 0.00
CA GLY A 303 1.05 41.66 -1.22
C GLY A 303 -0.39 42.05 -1.60
N SER A 304 -1.34 42.13 -0.66
CA SER A 304 -2.62 42.81 -0.93
C SER A 304 -3.05 43.72 0.22
N GLN A 305 -2.18 44.64 0.62
CA GLN A 305 -2.62 45.94 1.13
C GLN A 305 -2.58 46.91 -0.05
N THR A 306 -3.65 46.91 -0.85
CA THR A 306 -3.96 48.04 -1.72
C THR A 306 -4.47 49.17 -0.83
N VAL A 307 -3.64 50.19 -0.68
CA VAL A 307 -3.96 51.61 -0.58
C VAL A 307 -5.47 51.89 -0.44
N ALA A 308 -5.94 52.02 0.80
CA ALA A 308 -7.10 52.87 1.08
C ALA A 308 -6.53 54.29 1.24
N ALA A 309 -6.63 55.06 0.17
CA ALA A 309 -6.34 56.48 0.18
C ALA A 309 -7.34 57.17 1.10
N GLU A 310 -6.80 58.03 1.97
CA GLU A 310 -7.55 59.10 2.62
C GLU A 310 -8.21 59.98 1.55
N GLY A 311 -9.49 60.28 1.77
CA GLY A 311 -10.33 61.19 1.01
C GLY A 311 -11.62 61.42 1.77
#